data_AF-A0A4S9CWI8-F1
#
_entry.id   AF-A0A4S9CWI8-F1
#
_cell.length_a   1.000
_cell.length_b   1.000
_cell.length_c   1.000
_cell.angle_alpha   90.00
_cell.angle_beta   90.00
_cell.angle_gamma   90.00
#
_symmetry.space_group_name_H-M   'P 1'
#
loop_
_entity.id
_entity.type
_entity.pdbx_description
1 polymer ?
#
loop_
_entity_poly.entity_id
_entity_poly.type
_entity_poly.pdbx_seq_one_letter_code
_entity_poly.pdbx_strand_id
1 'polypeptide(L)'
;MEEMHSEPRTDKIDTHHHFVPDFYAQGDPSGWPTPKWSPAASESIMEQLGVKTTILSLTAPGACILEGQKSFDLARRCNEYCSELRDKSPRKWGFFAAFPSLLNTEAALAEIAYALDVLHADGVSLFTRYGTGNTYLGHADIEPIWKELDRRQAVVFVHPTHPVDTTKVNESMPQPLIDYPHETTRTATDMIIASTRRKYPGCKVILSHAGGPCHISSRESPTVPNTGNKLWLTSNRSTMT
;
A
#
# COMPACT_ATOMS: atom_id res chain seq x y z
N MET A 1 10.06 30.51 -34.08
CA MET A 1 8.86 30.04 -33.35
C MET A 1 9.39 29.55 -32.03
N GLU A 2 9.21 30.35 -30.99
CA GLU A 2 9.65 30.05 -29.63
C GLU A 2 8.70 28.99 -29.08
N GLU A 3 9.20 27.78 -28.83
CA GLU A 3 8.41 26.73 -28.17
C GLU A 3 8.10 27.22 -26.75
N MET A 4 6.83 27.60 -26.55
CA MET A 4 6.27 27.90 -25.25
C MET A 4 6.21 26.58 -24.46
N HIS A 5 7.31 26.20 -23.81
CA HIS A 5 7.27 25.14 -22.81
C HIS A 5 6.40 25.64 -21.66
N SER A 6 5.18 25.14 -21.55
CA SER A 6 4.35 25.38 -20.38
C SER A 6 5.09 24.86 -19.14
N GLU A 7 5.28 25.72 -18.14
CA GLU A 7 5.78 25.33 -16.81
C GLU A 7 5.09 24.04 -16.34
N PRO A 8 5.85 23.02 -15.90
CA PRO A 8 5.26 21.75 -15.50
C PRO A 8 4.28 21.96 -14.34
N ARG A 9 3.11 21.30 -14.42
CA ARG A 9 2.10 21.38 -13.35
C ARG A 9 2.69 20.96 -12.01
N THR A 10 2.51 21.82 -11.00
CA THR A 10 3.01 21.67 -9.63
C THR A 10 1.93 21.26 -8.63
N ASP A 11 0.87 20.59 -9.10
CA ASP A 11 -0.32 20.21 -8.31
C ASP A 11 -0.46 18.70 -8.11
N LYS A 12 0.56 17.91 -8.43
CA LYS A 12 0.50 16.45 -8.35
C LYS A 12 0.44 15.95 -6.89
N ILE A 13 -0.29 14.87 -6.67
CA ILE A 13 -0.30 14.13 -5.41
C ILE A 13 0.37 12.77 -5.65
N ASP A 14 1.44 12.48 -4.92
CA ASP A 14 2.12 11.19 -4.95
C ASP A 14 1.54 10.29 -3.85
N THR A 15 0.82 9.24 -4.23
CA THR A 15 0.19 8.30 -3.30
C THR A 15 1.04 7.05 -3.02
N HIS A 16 2.21 6.91 -3.65
CA HIS A 16 3.07 5.74 -3.50
C HIS A 16 4.50 6.21 -3.25
N HIS A 17 4.71 6.83 -2.09
CA HIS A 17 6.01 7.29 -1.64
C HIS A 17 6.40 6.60 -0.33
N HIS A 18 7.55 5.95 -0.33
CA HIS A 18 8.04 5.27 0.87
C HIS A 18 8.82 6.20 1.77
N PHE A 19 8.63 6.04 3.08
CA PHE A 19 9.54 6.57 4.08
C PHE A 19 10.27 5.43 4.77
N VAL A 20 11.52 5.68 5.13
CA VAL A 20 12.39 4.71 5.78
C VAL A 20 13.18 5.42 6.89
N PRO A 21 12.60 5.58 8.08
CA PRO A 21 13.26 6.30 9.16
C PRO A 21 14.44 5.48 9.69
N ASP A 22 15.45 6.14 10.25
CA ASP A 22 16.69 5.50 10.71
C ASP A 22 16.45 4.36 11.73
N PHE A 23 15.39 4.45 12.52
CA PHE A 23 15.03 3.41 13.49
C PHE A 23 14.38 2.17 12.86
N TYR A 24 13.90 2.26 11.62
CA TYR A 24 13.36 1.13 10.85
C TYR A 24 14.46 0.45 10.01
N ALA A 25 15.38 1.24 9.43
CA ALA A 25 16.42 0.77 8.52
C ALA A 25 17.42 -0.25 9.12
N GLN A 26 17.38 -0.47 10.44
CA GLN A 26 18.27 -1.39 11.15
C GLN A 26 17.84 -2.87 11.05
N GLY A 27 16.78 -3.22 10.30
CA GLY A 27 16.16 -4.56 10.34
C GLY A 27 15.89 -5.31 9.03
N ASP A 28 16.23 -4.81 7.84
CA ASP A 28 15.68 -5.28 6.54
C ASP A 28 16.00 -6.76 6.14
N PRO A 29 14.99 -7.64 6.02
CA PRO A 29 15.14 -9.03 5.59
C PRO A 29 14.85 -9.26 4.10
N SER A 30 14.50 -8.22 3.32
CA SER A 30 14.10 -8.34 1.90
C SER A 30 15.26 -8.66 0.94
N GLY A 31 16.50 -8.61 1.43
CA GLY A 31 17.70 -8.87 0.63
C GLY A 31 18.07 -7.75 -0.35
N TRP A 32 17.39 -6.59 -0.27
CA TRP A 32 17.73 -5.37 -1.00
C TRP A 32 18.35 -4.32 -0.07
N PRO A 33 19.35 -3.55 -0.53
CA PRO A 33 19.91 -2.49 0.30
C PRO A 33 18.82 -1.45 0.58
N THR A 34 18.43 -1.35 1.85
CA THR A 34 17.48 -0.34 2.30
C THR A 34 17.98 1.04 1.89
N PRO A 35 17.21 1.80 1.09
CA PRO A 35 17.65 3.11 0.64
C PRO A 35 17.77 4.05 1.84
N LYS A 36 18.82 4.86 1.86
CA LYS A 36 18.89 5.99 2.78
C LYS A 36 17.74 6.94 2.44
N TRP A 37 16.98 7.33 3.45
CA TRP A 37 15.85 8.22 3.28
C TRP A 37 15.95 9.37 4.29
N SER A 38 15.52 10.55 3.87
CA SER A 38 15.28 11.68 4.76
C SER A 38 14.13 12.52 4.21
N PRO A 39 13.39 13.26 5.07
CA PRO A 39 12.36 14.17 4.59
C PRO A 39 12.89 15.17 3.56
N ALA A 40 14.09 15.73 3.79
CA ALA A 40 14.71 16.68 2.86
C ALA A 40 15.02 16.07 1.48
N ALA A 41 15.42 14.80 1.41
CA ALA A 41 15.62 14.11 0.15
C ALA A 41 14.29 13.94 -0.61
N SER A 42 13.21 13.57 0.09
CA SER A 42 11.87 13.51 -0.50
C SER A 42 11.38 14.87 -0.97
N GLU A 43 11.60 15.95 -0.21
CA GLU A 43 11.23 17.31 -0.62
C GLU A 43 11.95 17.75 -1.91
N SER A 44 13.24 17.42 -2.04
CA SER A 44 14.00 17.72 -3.25
C SER A 44 13.43 16.98 -4.47
N ILE A 45 13.03 15.72 -4.32
CA ILE A 45 12.36 14.95 -5.37
C ILE A 45 10.98 15.55 -5.70
N MET A 46 10.23 15.97 -4.68
CA MET A 46 8.92 16.60 -4.87
C MET A 46 9.03 17.87 -5.71
N GLU A 47 10.00 18.74 -5.40
CA GLU A 47 10.26 19.96 -6.16
C GLU A 47 10.63 19.67 -7.61
N GLN A 48 11.56 18.73 -7.83
CA GLN A 48 12.00 18.34 -9.18
C GLN A 48 10.88 17.75 -10.04
N LEU A 49 9.95 17.01 -9.42
CA LEU A 49 8.87 16.32 -10.13
C LEU A 49 7.55 17.12 -10.16
N GLY A 50 7.48 18.29 -9.52
CA GLY A 50 6.25 19.08 -9.40
C GLY A 50 5.18 18.38 -8.54
N VAL A 51 5.59 17.64 -7.52
CA VAL A 51 4.70 17.01 -6.53
C VAL A 51 4.40 18.00 -5.43
N LYS A 52 3.11 18.31 -5.27
CA LYS A 52 2.60 19.22 -4.23
C LYS A 52 2.49 18.53 -2.89
N THR A 53 1.96 17.31 -2.91
CA THR A 53 1.63 16.54 -1.70
C THR A 53 2.06 15.10 -1.90
N THR A 54 2.68 14.55 -0.87
CA THR A 54 3.17 13.17 -0.84
C THR A 54 2.51 12.43 0.31
N ILE A 55 1.90 11.29 0.02
CA ILE A 55 1.32 10.40 1.03
C ILE A 55 2.36 9.32 1.36
N LEU A 56 2.91 9.41 2.56
CA LEU A 56 3.95 8.49 3.04
C LEU A 56 3.33 7.13 3.38
N SER A 57 4.03 6.05 3.03
CA SER A 57 3.69 4.69 3.44
C SER A 57 4.95 3.92 3.81
N LEU A 58 4.88 3.10 4.86
CA LEU A 58 6.04 2.33 5.30
C LEU A 58 6.39 1.27 4.24
N THR A 59 7.68 1.17 3.89
CA THR A 59 8.15 0.19 2.88
C THR A 59 7.90 -1.26 3.34
N ALA A 60 7.86 -2.20 2.39
CA ALA A 60 7.84 -3.63 2.70
C ALA A 60 9.13 -4.06 3.45
N PRO A 61 9.07 -5.01 4.40
CA PRO A 61 7.90 -5.79 4.85
C PRO A 61 7.06 -5.11 5.95
N GLY A 62 7.27 -3.81 6.17
CA GLY A 62 6.62 -3.01 7.21
C GLY A 62 6.96 -3.48 8.61
N ALA A 63 6.06 -3.24 9.57
CA ALA A 63 6.33 -3.55 10.97
C ALA A 63 6.41 -5.05 11.29
N CYS A 64 5.99 -5.92 10.37
CA CYS A 64 6.10 -7.39 10.48
C CYS A 64 7.55 -7.89 10.36
N ILE A 65 8.51 -6.98 10.16
CA ILE A 65 9.94 -7.23 10.27
C ILE A 65 10.39 -7.67 11.67
N LEU A 66 9.60 -7.30 12.68
CA LEU A 66 9.75 -7.73 14.07
C LEU A 66 8.56 -8.61 14.44
N GLU A 67 8.73 -9.38 15.52
CA GLU A 67 7.69 -10.24 16.07
C GLU A 67 7.18 -9.74 17.42
N GLY A 68 5.97 -10.17 17.78
CA GLY A 68 5.34 -9.85 19.07
C GLY A 68 5.24 -8.36 19.33
N GLN A 69 5.37 -7.95 20.59
CA GLN A 69 5.20 -6.56 21.03
C GLN A 69 6.03 -5.55 20.22
N LYS A 70 7.24 -5.93 19.82
CA LYS A 70 8.14 -5.07 19.06
C LYS A 70 7.59 -4.66 17.69
N SER A 71 6.79 -5.53 17.05
CA SER A 71 6.10 -5.21 15.79
C SER A 71 5.08 -4.09 16.00
N PHE A 72 4.29 -4.18 17.08
CA PHE A 72 3.28 -3.18 17.42
C PHE A 72 3.91 -1.83 17.76
N ASP A 73 4.96 -1.84 18.59
CA ASP A 73 5.68 -0.63 18.98
C ASP A 73 6.32 0.04 17.76
N LEU A 74 6.84 -0.75 16.81
CA LEU A 74 7.40 -0.22 15.57
C LEU A 74 6.32 0.40 14.67
N ALA A 75 5.17 -0.27 14.49
CA ALA A 75 4.06 0.28 13.72
C ALA A 75 3.59 1.62 14.30
N ARG A 76 3.36 1.66 15.63
CA ARG A 76 2.97 2.86 16.37
C ARG A 76 3.96 4.00 16.17
N ARG A 77 5.25 3.73 16.37
CA ARG A 77 6.32 4.72 16.23
C ARG A 77 6.43 5.25 14.79
N CYS A 78 6.26 4.39 13.79
CA CYS A 78 6.21 4.79 12.38
C CYS A 78 5.03 5.74 12.11
N ASN A 79 3.85 5.42 12.63
CA ASN A 79 2.65 6.24 12.45
C ASN A 79 2.76 7.60 13.14
N GLU A 80 3.27 7.63 14.38
CA GLU A 80 3.52 8.88 15.12
C GLU A 80 4.56 9.75 14.42
N TYR A 81 5.64 9.16 13.91
CA TYR A 81 6.65 9.87 13.13
C TYR A 81 6.06 10.52 11.86
N CYS A 82 5.23 9.80 11.11
CA CYS A 82 4.54 10.36 9.95
C CYS A 82 3.53 11.45 10.35
N SER A 83 2.82 11.27 11.45
CA SER A 83 1.92 12.28 12.01
C SER A 83 2.66 13.57 12.30
N GLU A 84 3.81 13.50 12.99
CA GLU A 84 4.62 14.68 13.30
C GLU A 84 5.13 15.40 12.05
N LEU A 85 5.55 14.66 11.01
CA LEU A 85 5.97 15.25 9.74
C LEU A 85 4.80 15.97 9.05
N ARG A 86 3.63 15.34 9.02
CA ARG A 86 2.39 15.88 8.46
C ARG A 86 1.92 17.11 9.22
N ASP A 87 1.97 17.11 10.55
CA ASP A 87 1.54 18.25 11.36
C ASP A 87 2.47 19.46 11.20
N LYS A 88 3.79 19.23 10.98
CA LYS A 88 4.76 20.30 10.67
C LYS A 88 4.56 20.91 9.28
N SER A 89 4.00 20.17 8.32
CA SER A 89 3.83 20.64 6.93
C SER A 89 2.63 19.95 6.24
N PRO A 90 1.39 20.28 6.64
CA PRO A 90 0.19 19.52 6.26
C PRO A 90 -0.21 19.69 4.79
N ARG A 91 0.36 20.66 4.07
CA ARG A 91 0.17 20.80 2.63
C ARG A 91 1.11 19.89 1.81
N LYS A 92 2.25 19.51 2.39
CA LYS A 92 3.29 18.71 1.72
C LYS A 92 3.13 17.22 2.00
N TRP A 93 2.71 16.87 3.21
CA TRP A 93 2.68 15.49 3.67
C TRP A 93 1.28 15.06 4.03
N GLY A 94 0.97 13.81 3.68
CA GLY A 94 -0.03 12.97 4.31
C GLY A 94 0.59 11.61 4.61
N PHE A 95 -0.17 10.69 5.18
CA PHE A 95 0.32 9.32 5.34
C PHE A 95 -0.77 8.25 5.38
N PHE A 96 -0.39 7.07 4.92
CA PHE A 96 -1.11 5.82 5.14
C PHE A 96 -0.50 5.10 6.33
N ALA A 97 -1.33 4.81 7.33
CA ALA A 97 -0.90 4.14 8.55
C ALA A 97 -0.32 2.76 8.25
N ALA A 98 0.76 2.41 8.93
CA ALA A 98 1.35 1.08 8.96
C ALA A 98 0.72 0.26 10.09
N PHE A 99 0.72 -1.06 9.93
CA PHE A 99 0.13 -1.97 10.90
C PHE A 99 1.08 -3.10 11.28
N PRO A 100 0.91 -3.66 12.49
CA PRO A 100 1.41 -4.99 12.79
C PRO A 100 0.76 -6.05 11.88
N SER A 101 1.09 -7.32 12.08
CA SER A 101 0.39 -8.41 11.38
C SER A 101 -1.12 -8.35 11.63
N LEU A 102 -1.91 -8.35 10.56
CA LEU A 102 -3.38 -8.37 10.64
C LEU A 102 -3.95 -9.65 11.25
N LEU A 103 -3.13 -10.71 11.35
CA LEU A 103 -3.50 -11.97 11.98
C LEU A 103 -3.55 -11.87 13.51
N ASN A 104 -2.95 -10.83 14.10
CA ASN A 104 -3.30 -10.40 15.44
C ASN A 104 -4.42 -9.35 15.34
N THR A 105 -5.64 -9.84 15.14
CA THR A 105 -6.81 -9.00 14.83
C THR A 105 -7.06 -7.92 15.88
N GLU A 106 -6.99 -8.25 17.18
CA GLU A 106 -7.24 -7.30 18.26
C GLU A 106 -6.28 -6.11 18.20
N ALA A 107 -4.98 -6.41 18.07
CA ALA A 107 -3.97 -5.37 18.06
C ALA A 107 -3.94 -4.57 16.74
N ALA A 108 -4.28 -5.20 15.61
CA ALA A 108 -4.49 -4.49 14.35
C ALA A 108 -5.69 -3.52 14.45
N LEU A 109 -6.81 -3.94 15.04
CA LEU A 109 -7.98 -3.08 15.26
C LEU A 109 -7.68 -1.91 16.22
N ALA A 110 -6.92 -2.17 17.28
CA ALA A 110 -6.48 -1.12 18.21
C ALA A 110 -5.61 -0.06 17.49
N GLU A 111 -4.71 -0.49 16.61
CA GLU A 111 -3.89 0.43 15.82
C GLU A 111 -4.71 1.17 14.76
N ILE A 112 -5.71 0.53 14.14
CA ILE A 112 -6.64 1.20 13.22
C ILE A 112 -7.37 2.35 13.92
N ALA A 113 -7.91 2.08 15.11
CA ALA A 113 -8.57 3.10 15.92
C ALA A 113 -7.61 4.24 16.26
N TYR A 114 -6.40 3.93 16.74
CA TYR A 114 -5.43 4.97 17.08
C TYR A 114 -5.01 5.80 15.86
N ALA A 115 -4.62 5.15 14.77
CA ALA A 115 -4.08 5.85 13.61
C ALA A 115 -5.13 6.72 12.90
N LEU A 116 -6.38 6.26 12.78
CA LEU A 116 -7.44 7.01 12.09
C LEU A 116 -8.15 8.01 13.02
N ASP A 117 -8.41 7.63 14.27
CA ASP A 117 -9.23 8.43 15.17
C ASP A 117 -8.39 9.43 15.99
N VAL A 118 -7.12 9.11 16.31
CA VAL A 118 -6.22 9.96 17.10
C VAL A 118 -5.20 10.67 16.21
N LEU A 119 -4.49 9.93 15.36
CA LEU A 119 -3.47 10.54 14.48
C LEU A 119 -4.04 11.10 13.18
N HIS A 120 -5.34 10.89 12.91
CA HIS A 120 -6.00 11.37 11.69
C HIS A 120 -5.24 11.00 10.42
N ALA A 121 -4.78 9.75 10.30
CA ALA A 121 -4.13 9.25 9.09
C ALA A 121 -5.07 9.39 7.88
N ASP A 122 -4.52 9.67 6.70
CA ASP A 122 -5.28 9.88 5.46
C ASP A 122 -5.83 8.56 4.88
N GLY A 123 -5.37 7.43 5.43
CA GLY A 123 -5.77 6.08 5.08
C GLY A 123 -4.84 5.05 5.72
N VAL A 124 -4.86 3.84 5.18
CA VAL A 124 -4.13 2.67 5.70
C VAL A 124 -3.31 2.01 4.60
N SER A 125 -2.12 1.51 4.93
CA SER A 125 -1.28 0.71 4.04
C SER A 125 -1.35 -0.75 4.49
N LEU A 126 -1.88 -1.62 3.62
CA LEU A 126 -1.94 -3.06 3.84
C LEU A 126 -1.00 -3.78 2.87
N PHE A 127 -0.41 -4.88 3.32
CA PHE A 127 0.37 -5.75 2.44
C PHE A 127 -0.52 -6.78 1.73
N THR A 128 -0.05 -7.28 0.59
CA THR A 128 -0.78 -8.27 -0.23
C THR A 128 -1.19 -9.52 0.55
N ARG A 129 -0.37 -9.95 1.51
CA ARG A 129 -0.60 -11.11 2.37
C ARG A 129 0.05 -10.95 3.76
N TYR A 130 -0.38 -11.77 4.70
CA TYR A 130 0.14 -11.81 6.08
C TYR A 130 0.46 -13.24 6.54
N GLY A 131 1.37 -13.34 7.51
CA GLY A 131 1.79 -14.61 8.10
C GLY A 131 2.72 -15.44 7.21
N THR A 132 2.89 -16.71 7.57
CA THR A 132 3.74 -17.68 6.85
C THR A 132 3.02 -18.36 5.69
N GLY A 133 1.70 -18.21 5.60
CA GLY A 133 0.86 -18.80 4.57
C GLY A 133 0.35 -17.82 3.52
N ASN A 134 -0.61 -18.30 2.72
CA ASN A 134 -1.29 -17.55 1.67
C ASN A 134 -2.51 -16.78 2.21
N THR A 135 -2.37 -16.09 3.34
CA THR A 135 -3.46 -15.27 3.90
C THR A 135 -3.47 -13.91 3.19
N TYR A 136 -4.06 -13.88 2.01
CA TYR A 136 -4.29 -12.67 1.20
C TYR A 136 -5.49 -11.87 1.74
N LEU A 137 -5.69 -10.66 1.20
CA LEU A 137 -6.68 -9.71 1.71
C LEU A 137 -8.15 -10.13 1.50
N GLY A 138 -8.45 -11.14 0.68
CA GLY A 138 -9.78 -11.72 0.56
C GLY A 138 -10.06 -12.84 1.57
N HIS A 139 -9.05 -13.30 2.32
CA HIS A 139 -9.18 -14.39 3.29
C HIS A 139 -10.12 -14.05 4.45
N ALA A 140 -10.83 -15.06 4.98
CA ALA A 140 -11.81 -14.90 6.06
C ALA A 140 -11.22 -14.24 7.32
N ASP A 141 -9.99 -14.60 7.69
CA ASP A 141 -9.28 -14.02 8.84
C ASP A 141 -9.07 -12.50 8.74
N ILE A 142 -9.13 -11.92 7.54
CA ILE A 142 -8.97 -10.48 7.31
C ILE A 142 -10.32 -9.75 7.34
N GLU A 143 -11.46 -10.46 7.33
CA GLU A 143 -12.79 -9.85 7.35
C GLU A 143 -13.04 -8.86 8.51
N PRO A 144 -12.61 -9.12 9.75
CA PRO A 144 -12.79 -8.16 10.84
C PRO A 144 -12.09 -6.82 10.57
N ILE A 145 -10.92 -6.85 9.93
CA ILE A 145 -10.17 -5.65 9.54
C ILE A 145 -10.95 -4.88 8.48
N TRP A 146 -11.43 -5.55 7.43
CA TRP A 146 -12.23 -4.89 6.40
C TRP A 146 -13.50 -4.27 6.94
N LYS A 147 -14.20 -4.94 7.86
CA LYS A 147 -15.40 -4.41 8.51
C LYS A 147 -15.12 -3.09 9.24
N GLU A 148 -14.01 -3.01 9.95
CA GLU A 148 -13.65 -1.81 10.71
C GLU A 148 -13.16 -0.66 9.83
N LEU A 149 -12.45 -0.97 8.74
CA LEU A 149 -12.06 0.00 7.72
C LEU A 149 -13.29 0.52 6.94
N ASP A 150 -14.25 -0.35 6.65
CA ASP A 150 -15.49 0.00 5.95
C ASP A 150 -16.36 0.95 6.78
N ARG A 151 -16.48 0.66 8.09
CA ARG A 151 -17.16 1.52 9.05
C ARG A 151 -16.62 2.96 9.06
N ARG A 152 -15.32 3.14 8.76
CA ARG A 152 -14.64 4.44 8.64
C ARG A 152 -14.56 4.97 7.22
N GLN A 153 -15.05 4.22 6.24
CA GLN A 153 -14.94 4.55 4.81
C GLN A 153 -13.48 4.84 4.40
N ALA A 154 -12.55 4.07 4.97
CA ALA A 154 -11.12 4.33 4.88
C ALA A 154 -10.58 4.18 3.45
N VAL A 155 -9.54 4.95 3.14
CA VAL A 155 -8.69 4.69 1.97
C VAL A 155 -7.70 3.58 2.32
N VAL A 156 -7.63 2.54 1.49
CA VAL A 156 -6.79 1.35 1.69
C VAL A 156 -5.81 1.26 0.52
N PHE A 157 -4.56 1.60 0.78
CA PHE A 157 -3.46 1.40 -0.15
C PHE A 157 -2.88 0.00 0.02
N VAL A 158 -2.85 -0.78 -1.07
CA VAL A 158 -2.39 -2.17 -1.06
C VAL A 158 -1.01 -2.22 -1.71
N HIS A 159 -0.01 -2.40 -0.86
CA HIS A 159 1.38 -2.55 -1.26
C HIS A 159 1.78 -4.03 -1.31
N PRO A 160 2.59 -4.48 -2.28
CA PRO A 160 3.08 -5.85 -2.26
C PRO A 160 4.10 -6.12 -1.16
N THR A 161 4.11 -7.37 -0.70
CA THR A 161 5.23 -7.97 0.04
C THR A 161 5.72 -9.19 -0.72
N HIS A 162 6.76 -9.88 -0.22
CA HIS A 162 7.27 -11.09 -0.84
C HIS A 162 6.21 -12.21 -0.86
N PRO A 163 6.17 -13.07 -1.90
CA PRO A 163 5.36 -14.29 -1.89
C PRO A 163 5.76 -15.26 -0.76
N VAL A 164 4.92 -16.26 -0.49
CA VAL A 164 5.26 -17.35 0.46
C VAL A 164 6.50 -18.11 0.00
N ASP A 165 6.52 -18.45 -1.29
CA ASP A 165 7.70 -19.02 -1.94
C ASP A 165 8.61 -17.90 -2.42
N THR A 166 9.73 -17.70 -1.73
CA THR A 166 10.73 -16.68 -2.05
C THR A 166 11.84 -17.19 -2.96
N THR A 167 11.73 -18.41 -3.50
CA THR A 167 12.70 -18.95 -4.45
C THR A 167 12.76 -18.08 -5.70
N LYS A 168 13.94 -17.52 -5.96
CA LYS A 168 14.12 -16.64 -7.10
C LYS A 168 14.17 -17.45 -8.40
N VAL A 169 13.52 -16.91 -9.43
CA VAL A 169 13.64 -17.44 -10.80
C VAL A 169 15.07 -17.27 -11.33
N ASN A 170 15.74 -16.20 -10.93
CA ASN A 170 17.14 -15.90 -11.27
C ASN A 170 17.76 -15.16 -10.08
N GLU A 171 18.97 -15.54 -9.65
CA GLU A 171 19.61 -14.93 -8.47
C GLU A 171 19.85 -13.42 -8.59
N SER A 172 20.08 -12.94 -9.81
CA SER A 172 20.24 -11.51 -10.14
C SER A 172 18.91 -10.78 -10.28
N MET A 173 17.79 -11.51 -10.27
CA MET A 173 16.46 -10.92 -10.39
C MET A 173 15.86 -10.69 -9.02
N PRO A 174 15.56 -9.44 -8.67
CA PRO A 174 14.94 -9.16 -7.40
C PRO A 174 13.44 -9.32 -7.38
N GLN A 175 12.92 -9.67 -6.20
CA GLN A 175 11.50 -9.89 -6.00
C GLN A 175 10.63 -8.69 -6.40
N PRO A 176 11.03 -7.42 -6.13
CA PRO A 176 10.27 -6.27 -6.61
C PRO A 176 10.06 -6.20 -8.14
N LEU A 177 10.94 -6.82 -8.94
CA LEU A 177 10.88 -6.71 -10.41
C LEU A 177 9.68 -7.47 -11.00
N ILE A 178 9.44 -8.70 -10.54
CA ILE A 178 8.38 -9.57 -11.06
C ILE A 178 7.41 -9.97 -9.96
N ASP A 179 7.90 -10.48 -8.84
CA ASP A 179 7.05 -11.10 -7.83
C ASP A 179 6.08 -10.11 -7.17
N TYR A 180 6.54 -8.89 -6.86
CA TYR A 180 5.71 -7.89 -6.17
C TYR A 180 4.50 -7.43 -7.01
N PRO A 181 4.64 -7.06 -8.30
CA PRO A 181 3.48 -6.85 -9.17
C PRO A 181 2.55 -8.08 -9.25
N HIS A 182 3.09 -9.29 -9.27
CA HIS A 182 2.26 -10.51 -9.30
C HIS A 182 1.52 -10.75 -7.98
N GLU A 183 2.13 -10.47 -6.84
CA GLU A 183 1.47 -10.50 -5.53
C GLU A 183 0.30 -9.52 -5.47
N THR A 184 0.46 -8.34 -6.08
CA THR A 184 -0.64 -7.37 -6.23
C THR A 184 -1.80 -7.97 -7.03
N THR A 185 -1.51 -8.66 -8.13
CA THR A 185 -2.53 -9.38 -8.92
C THR A 185 -3.19 -10.51 -8.13
N ARG A 186 -2.43 -11.28 -7.35
CA ARG A 186 -2.96 -12.38 -6.52
C ARG A 186 -3.94 -11.85 -5.48
N THR A 187 -3.56 -10.84 -4.71
CA THR A 187 -4.44 -10.26 -3.69
C THR A 187 -5.68 -9.60 -4.32
N ALA A 188 -5.52 -8.92 -5.47
CA ALA A 188 -6.65 -8.33 -6.17
C ALA A 188 -7.65 -9.41 -6.65
N THR A 189 -7.13 -10.50 -7.22
CA THR A 189 -7.96 -11.64 -7.67
C THR A 189 -8.67 -12.32 -6.50
N ASP A 190 -7.95 -12.54 -5.41
CA ASP A 190 -8.50 -13.11 -4.18
C ASP A 190 -9.65 -12.25 -3.62
N MET A 191 -9.44 -10.93 -3.50
CA MET A 191 -10.48 -9.99 -3.08
C MET A 191 -11.71 -9.97 -4.02
N ILE A 192 -11.51 -10.15 -5.32
CA ILE A 192 -12.58 -10.22 -6.32
C ILE A 192 -13.41 -11.50 -6.13
N ILE A 193 -12.75 -12.65 -5.96
CA ILE A 193 -13.40 -13.95 -5.73
C ILE A 193 -14.15 -13.92 -4.39
N ALA A 194 -13.51 -13.43 -3.34
CA ALA A 194 -14.08 -13.28 -2.00
C ALA A 194 -15.17 -12.20 -1.91
N SER A 195 -15.43 -11.47 -3.01
CA SER A 195 -16.41 -10.38 -3.06
C SER A 195 -16.15 -9.27 -2.04
N THR A 196 -14.89 -9.05 -1.64
CA THR A 196 -14.50 -8.13 -0.55
C THR A 196 -15.07 -6.73 -0.76
N ARG A 197 -14.92 -6.18 -1.97
CA ARG A 197 -15.46 -4.84 -2.32
C ARG A 197 -16.98 -4.73 -2.30
N ARG A 198 -17.71 -5.84 -2.47
CA ARG A 198 -19.18 -5.86 -2.35
C ARG A 198 -19.60 -5.94 -0.89
N LYS A 199 -18.89 -6.71 -0.07
CA LYS A 199 -19.12 -6.82 1.37
C LYS A 199 -18.79 -5.51 2.11
N TYR A 200 -17.78 -4.78 1.61
CA TYR A 200 -17.21 -3.59 2.23
C TYR A 200 -17.12 -2.42 1.23
N PRO A 201 -18.27 -1.84 0.82
CA PRO A 201 -18.33 -0.84 -0.25
C PRO A 201 -17.83 0.56 0.15
N GLY A 202 -17.73 0.87 1.44
CA GLY A 202 -17.24 2.14 1.98
C GLY A 202 -15.73 2.30 1.84
N CYS A 203 -14.97 1.20 1.81
CA CYS A 203 -13.53 1.23 1.59
C CYS A 203 -13.16 1.72 0.18
N LYS A 204 -12.15 2.58 0.05
CA LYS A 204 -11.57 3.03 -1.23
C LYS A 204 -10.21 2.38 -1.43
N VAL A 205 -10.10 1.41 -2.33
CA VAL A 205 -8.90 0.58 -2.47
C VAL A 205 -8.03 1.10 -3.60
N ILE A 206 -6.75 1.31 -3.31
CA ILE A 206 -5.71 1.71 -4.26
C ILE A 206 -4.75 0.53 -4.38
N LEU A 207 -4.61 -0.04 -5.58
CA LEU A 207 -3.62 -1.08 -5.86
C LEU A 207 -2.34 -0.43 -6.39
N SER A 208 -1.19 -0.77 -5.81
CA SER A 208 0.12 -0.34 -6.33
C SER A 208 0.39 -0.83 -7.76
N HIS A 209 1.36 -0.21 -8.43
CA HIS A 209 1.92 -0.70 -9.72
C HIS A 209 0.86 -0.94 -10.82
N ALA A 210 -0.10 -0.02 -10.95
CA ALA A 210 -1.24 -0.13 -11.89
C ALA A 210 -2.11 -1.39 -11.69
N GLY A 211 -2.15 -1.93 -10.46
CA GLY A 211 -2.86 -3.18 -10.16
C GLY A 211 -2.11 -4.45 -10.55
N GLY A 212 -0.81 -4.34 -10.86
CA GLY A 212 -0.03 -5.43 -11.41
C GLY A 212 -0.51 -5.88 -12.80
N PRO A 213 -0.10 -7.07 -13.27
CA PRO A 213 -0.59 -7.64 -14.53
C PRO A 213 -2.07 -8.08 -14.52
N CYS A 214 -2.88 -7.66 -13.54
CA CYS A 214 -4.30 -8.04 -13.39
C CYS A 214 -5.14 -7.81 -14.67
N HIS A 215 -4.80 -6.80 -15.47
CA HIS A 215 -5.45 -6.52 -16.76
C HIS A 215 -5.33 -7.65 -17.78
N ILE A 216 -4.26 -8.44 -17.72
CA ILE A 216 -4.00 -9.57 -18.63
C ILE A 216 -4.80 -10.82 -18.21
N SER A 217 -5.08 -10.97 -16.92
CA SER A 217 -5.81 -12.11 -16.35
C SER A 217 -7.33 -12.10 -16.63
N SER A 218 -7.84 -11.03 -17.25
CA SER A 218 -9.26 -10.86 -17.60
C SER A 218 -9.73 -11.68 -18.81
N ARG A 219 -8.86 -12.50 -19.40
CA ARG A 219 -9.29 -13.53 -20.36
C ARG A 219 -10.07 -14.60 -19.60
N GLU A 220 -11.39 -14.42 -19.57
CA GLU A 220 -12.35 -15.30 -18.91
C GLU A 220 -12.04 -16.78 -19.22
N SER A 221 -11.61 -17.52 -18.21
CA SER A 221 -11.70 -18.97 -18.26
C SER A 221 -13.15 -19.35 -17.94
N PRO A 222 -13.85 -20.14 -18.79
CA PRO A 222 -15.25 -20.50 -18.62
C PRO A 222 -15.55 -21.34 -17.36
N THR A 223 -14.54 -21.64 -16.55
CA THR A 223 -14.61 -22.46 -15.33
C THR A 223 -14.73 -21.63 -14.04
N VAL A 224 -14.58 -20.30 -14.08
CA VAL A 224 -14.85 -19.44 -12.93
C VAL A 224 -16.36 -19.15 -12.90
N PRO A 225 -17.09 -19.44 -11.81
CA PRO A 225 -18.52 -19.13 -11.71
C PRO A 225 -18.75 -17.67 -12.10
N ASN A 226 -19.70 -17.44 -13.01
CA ASN A 226 -20.04 -16.12 -13.49
C ASN A 226 -20.53 -15.26 -12.31
N THR A 227 -19.62 -14.49 -11.73
CA THR A 227 -19.84 -13.67 -10.54
C THR A 227 -20.35 -12.26 -10.89
N GLY A 228 -20.66 -12.00 -12.17
CA GLY A 228 -21.03 -10.66 -12.65
C GLY A 228 -19.89 -9.64 -12.51
N ASN A 229 -18.65 -10.10 -12.37
CA ASN A 229 -17.48 -9.27 -12.11
C ASN A 229 -16.99 -8.60 -13.40
N LYS A 230 -17.46 -7.38 -13.68
CA LYS A 230 -16.72 -6.50 -14.61
C LYS A 230 -15.37 -6.16 -13.98
N LEU A 231 -14.28 -6.42 -14.70
CA LEU A 231 -12.95 -5.95 -14.34
C LEU A 231 -12.96 -4.42 -14.40
N TRP A 232 -12.97 -3.76 -13.25
CA TRP A 232 -12.94 -2.30 -13.17
C TRP A 232 -11.50 -1.81 -13.13
N LEU A 233 -10.86 -1.81 -14.29
CA LEU A 233 -9.64 -1.05 -14.52
C LEU A 233 -10.04 0.25 -15.19
N THR A 234 -10.21 1.31 -14.42
CA THR A 234 -10.26 2.66 -14.98
C THR A 234 -8.84 3.02 -15.44
N SER A 235 -8.49 2.64 -16.66
CA SER A 235 -7.45 3.36 -17.39
C SER A 235 -8.02 4.75 -17.68
N ASN A 236 -7.35 5.78 -17.21
CA ASN A 236 -7.71 7.15 -17.50
C ASN A 236 -7.50 7.41 -19.01
N ARG A 237 -8.53 7.18 -19.83
CA ARG A 237 -8.60 7.71 -21.19
C ARG A 237 -9.63 8.82 -21.21
N SER A 238 -9.15 10.03 -21.00
CA SER A 238 -9.83 11.21 -21.51
C SER A 238 -9.76 11.15 -23.03
N THR A 239 -10.85 10.77 -23.68
CA THR A 239 -11.09 11.15 -25.08
C THR A 239 -12.04 12.33 -25.08
N MET A 240 -11.50 13.51 -25.38
CA MET A 240 -12.28 14.63 -25.88
C MET A 240 -12.85 14.25 -27.24
N THR A 241 -14.17 14.31 -27.37
CA THR A 241 -14.94 14.94 -28.46
C THR A 241 -16.33 15.21 -27.92
#